data_AF-A0A6I4SWV4-F1
#
_entry.id   AF-A0A6I4SWV4-F1
#
_cell.length_a   1.000
_cell.length_b   1.000
_cell.length_c   1.000
_cell.angle_alpha   90.00
_cell.angle_beta   90.00
_cell.angle_gamma   90.00
#
_symmetry.space_group_name_H-M   'P 1'
#
loop_
_entity.id
_entity.type
_entity.pdbx_description
1 polymer ?
#
loop_
_entity_poly.entity_id
_entity_poly.type
_entity_poly.pdbx_seq_one_letter_code
_entity_poly.pdbx_strand_id
1 'polypeptide(L)'
;MLWVAAAVSTFTLPPSAESLIERARKTYEVEKPEREACPEAQGNEIVVCREVVDPDKYRVPSDTDRGVVKDEIPRAPDVSTLPKCDEETVCMKVGATPRNPLIIDLEEIPEAPEGSDADLVARGLKAER
;
A
#
# COMPACT_ATOMS: atom_id res chain seq x y z
N MET A 1 -0.01 22.48 -62.26
CA MET A 1 -0.87 22.47 -61.06
C MET A 1 -0.62 21.18 -60.31
N LEU A 2 0.21 21.19 -59.26
CA LEU A 2 0.25 20.10 -58.28
C LEU A 2 0.69 20.75 -56.95
N TRP A 3 -0.24 20.88 -56.01
CA TRP A 3 0.04 21.35 -54.66
C TRP A 3 0.33 20.14 -53.78
N VAL A 4 1.50 20.13 -53.14
CA VAL A 4 1.85 19.13 -52.13
C VAL A 4 1.32 19.63 -50.79
N ALA A 5 0.30 18.96 -50.25
CA ALA A 5 -0.19 19.20 -48.91
C ALA A 5 0.73 18.49 -47.90
N ALA A 6 1.48 19.26 -47.11
CA ALA A 6 2.26 18.73 -46.00
C ALA A 6 1.32 18.36 -44.84
N ALA A 7 1.20 17.07 -44.55
CA ALA A 7 0.51 16.60 -43.36
C ALA A 7 1.40 16.85 -42.13
N VAL A 8 1.01 17.80 -41.28
CA VAL A 8 1.65 18.03 -39.98
C VAL A 8 1.15 16.95 -39.02
N SER A 9 2.00 15.98 -38.73
CA SER A 9 1.74 14.98 -37.70
C SER A 9 1.81 15.66 -36.33
N THR A 10 0.69 15.73 -35.62
CA THR A 10 0.64 16.22 -34.24
C THR A 10 1.25 15.16 -33.33
N PHE A 11 2.57 15.16 -33.19
CA PHE A 11 3.26 14.36 -32.20
C PHE A 11 2.95 14.96 -30.82
N THR A 12 2.03 14.36 -30.07
CA THR A 12 1.77 14.78 -28.69
C THR A 12 3.01 14.45 -27.88
N LEU A 13 3.75 15.48 -27.48
CA LEU A 13 4.88 15.34 -26.58
C LEU A 13 4.43 14.62 -25.30
N PRO A 14 5.25 13.69 -24.75
CA PRO A 14 4.94 13.07 -23.48
C PRO A 14 4.83 14.15 -22.40
N PRO A 15 3.95 13.95 -21.41
CA PRO A 15 3.79 14.89 -20.30
C PRO A 15 5.14 15.15 -19.62
N SER A 16 5.39 16.40 -19.24
CA SER A 16 6.59 16.76 -18.46
C SER A 16 6.59 16.02 -17.11
N ALA A 17 7.76 15.79 -16.53
CA ALA A 17 7.91 15.19 -15.21
C ALA A 17 7.09 15.95 -14.15
N GLU A 18 7.07 17.28 -14.23
CA GLU A 18 6.29 18.15 -13.35
C GLU A 18 4.79 17.85 -13.43
N SER A 19 4.25 17.68 -14.64
CA SER A 19 2.83 17.35 -14.83
C SER A 19 2.44 15.94 -14.38
N LEU A 20 3.41 15.01 -14.31
CA LEU A 20 3.21 13.68 -13.74
C LEU A 20 3.19 13.74 -12.21
N ILE A 21 4.09 14.52 -11.61
CA ILE A 21 4.13 14.74 -10.16
C ILE A 21 2.84 15.45 -9.69
N GLU A 22 2.38 16.47 -10.42
CA GLU A 22 1.15 17.19 -10.08
C GLU A 22 -0.09 16.28 -10.17
N ARG A 23 -0.17 15.43 -11.21
CA ARG A 23 -1.25 14.43 -11.31
C ARG A 23 -1.18 13.41 -10.18
N ALA A 24 -0.01 12.88 -9.87
CA ALA A 24 0.17 11.93 -8.77
C ALA A 24 -0.23 12.57 -7.44
N ARG A 25 0.18 13.81 -7.19
CA ARG A 25 -0.25 14.57 -6.02
C ARG A 25 -1.77 14.69 -5.98
N LYS A 26 -2.41 15.13 -7.06
CA LYS A 26 -3.87 15.24 -7.11
C LYS A 26 -4.60 13.90 -6.91
N THR A 27 -4.04 12.79 -7.37
CA THR A 27 -4.66 11.46 -7.26
C THR A 27 -4.42 10.80 -5.89
N TYR A 28 -3.27 11.05 -5.26
CA TYR A 28 -2.82 10.30 -4.08
C TYR A 28 -2.62 11.17 -2.83
N GLU A 29 -2.75 12.50 -2.91
CA GLU A 29 -2.70 13.37 -1.73
C GLU A 29 -3.93 13.09 -0.86
N VAL A 30 -3.68 12.61 0.34
CA VAL A 30 -4.71 12.39 1.35
C VAL A 30 -4.94 13.72 2.05
N GLU A 31 -6.15 14.27 1.95
CA GLU A 31 -6.52 15.46 2.73
C GLU A 31 -6.32 15.17 4.22
N LYS A 32 -5.45 15.95 4.86
CA LYS A 32 -5.22 15.83 6.30
C LYS A 32 -6.51 16.29 6.99
N PRO A 33 -7.19 15.43 7.77
CA PRO A 33 -8.42 15.82 8.43
C PRO A 33 -8.14 17.00 9.37
N GLU A 34 -9.00 18.02 9.31
CA GLU A 34 -8.95 19.15 10.24
C GLU A 34 -9.19 18.64 11.68
N ARG A 35 -8.56 19.32 12.64
CA ARG A 35 -8.58 18.93 14.05
C ARG A 35 -9.86 19.43 14.70
N GLU A 36 -10.91 18.62 14.71
CA GLU A 36 -12.10 18.90 15.51
C GLU A 36 -11.90 18.37 16.94
N ALA A 37 -12.26 19.19 17.94
CA ALA A 37 -12.27 18.76 19.33
C ALA A 37 -13.42 17.78 19.56
N CYS A 38 -13.17 16.74 20.36
CA CYS A 38 -14.20 15.76 20.70
C CYS A 38 -15.26 16.44 21.60
N PRO A 39 -16.57 16.26 21.33
CA PRO A 39 -17.60 16.73 22.25
C PRO A 39 -17.51 16.00 23.59
N GLU A 40 -17.80 16.73 24.67
CA GLU A 40 -17.89 16.16 26.02
C GLU A 40 -19.07 15.20 26.14
N ALA A 41 -18.85 14.03 26.75
CA ALA A 41 -19.90 13.06 27.00
C ALA A 41 -20.90 13.57 28.05
N GLN A 42 -22.20 13.45 27.78
CA GLN A 42 -23.26 13.87 28.69
C GLN A 42 -24.03 12.65 29.20
N GLY A 43 -24.02 12.44 30.52
CA GLY A 43 -24.77 11.36 31.17
C GLY A 43 -24.18 9.97 30.89
N ASN A 44 -24.99 9.07 30.32
CA ASN A 44 -24.66 7.65 30.13
C ASN A 44 -24.26 7.32 28.68
N GLU A 45 -23.98 8.34 27.85
CA GLU A 45 -23.63 8.17 26.44
C GLU A 45 -22.13 7.87 26.28
N ILE A 46 -21.80 6.87 25.46
CA ILE A 46 -20.41 6.58 25.09
C ILE A 46 -20.10 7.34 23.80
N VAL A 47 -19.39 8.45 23.94
CA VAL A 47 -18.89 9.22 22.81
C VAL A 47 -17.60 8.59 22.30
N VAL A 48 -17.65 7.99 21.10
CA VAL A 48 -16.47 7.42 20.42
C VAL A 48 -15.94 8.45 19.43
N CYS A 49 -14.89 9.16 19.80
CA CYS A 49 -14.20 10.08 18.91
C CYS A 49 -12.81 9.56 18.54
N ARG A 50 -12.37 9.93 17.34
CA ARG A 50 -11.00 9.67 16.89
C ARG A 50 -10.11 10.81 17.36
N GLU A 51 -9.15 10.54 18.23
CA GLU A 51 -8.08 11.48 18.51
C GLU A 51 -7.23 11.66 17.25
N VAL A 52 -7.18 12.88 16.71
CA VAL A 52 -6.36 13.20 15.54
C VAL A 52 -4.91 13.32 15.97
N VAL A 53 -4.22 12.18 16.08
CA VAL A 53 -2.77 12.12 16.33
C VAL A 53 -2.03 12.38 15.03
N ASP A 54 -0.94 13.14 15.09
CA ASP A 54 -0.11 13.43 13.91
C ASP A 54 0.51 12.14 13.35
N PRO A 55 0.12 11.70 12.14
CA PRO A 55 0.57 10.42 11.59
C PRO A 55 2.08 10.40 11.33
N ASP A 56 2.68 11.57 11.09
CA ASP A 56 4.12 11.72 10.86
C ASP A 56 4.96 11.30 12.08
N LYS A 57 4.41 11.36 13.29
CA LYS A 57 5.09 10.88 14.51
C LYS A 57 5.37 9.37 14.47
N TYR A 58 4.55 8.60 13.75
CA TYR A 58 4.69 7.15 13.61
C TYR A 58 5.36 6.74 12.29
N ARG A 59 5.67 7.71 11.42
CA ARG A 59 6.33 7.45 10.16
C ARG A 59 7.82 7.18 10.40
N VAL A 60 8.28 6.01 9.98
CA VAL A 60 9.72 5.70 9.92
C VAL A 60 10.30 6.40 8.69
N PRO A 61 11.31 7.28 8.82
CA PRO A 61 11.91 7.95 7.68
C PRO A 61 12.64 6.94 6.78
N SER A 62 12.47 7.06 5.47
CA SER A 62 13.19 6.23 4.50
C SER A 62 14.63 6.74 4.31
N ASP A 63 15.54 5.91 3.79
CA ASP A 63 16.93 6.33 3.50
C ASP A 63 16.99 7.46 2.47
N THR A 64 16.01 7.52 1.56
CA THR A 64 15.78 8.63 0.62
C THR A 64 15.45 9.94 1.34
N ASP A 65 14.67 9.90 2.42
CA ASP A 65 14.31 11.09 3.21
C ASP A 65 15.52 11.63 4.01
N ARG A 66 16.53 10.79 4.25
CA ARG A 66 17.75 11.13 5.02
C ARG A 66 18.89 11.67 4.14
N GLY A 67 18.65 11.82 2.84
CA GLY A 67 19.66 12.31 1.89
C GLY A 67 20.84 11.36 1.72
N VAL A 68 20.72 10.09 2.13
CA VAL A 68 21.77 9.09 1.94
C VAL A 68 21.65 8.53 0.52
N VAL A 69 22.09 9.33 -0.45
CA VAL A 69 22.27 8.85 -1.81
C VAL A 69 23.53 7.98 -1.79
N LYS A 70 23.37 6.68 -1.50
CA LYS A 70 24.36 5.72 -1.97
C LYS A 70 24.35 5.83 -3.49
N ASP A 71 25.52 6.07 -4.08
CA ASP A 71 25.75 6.26 -5.52
C ASP A 71 24.62 5.60 -6.35
N GLU A 72 23.96 6.36 -7.22
CA GLU A 72 22.75 6.02 -8.01
C GLU A 72 22.85 4.70 -8.83
N ILE A 73 24.00 4.04 -8.77
CA ILE A 73 24.26 2.72 -9.30
C ILE A 73 24.05 1.72 -8.15
N PRO A 74 22.89 1.03 -8.09
CA PRO A 74 22.74 -0.11 -7.19
C PRO A 74 23.79 -1.17 -7.58
N ARG A 75 24.90 -1.21 -6.84
CA ARG A 75 25.90 -2.27 -6.98
C ARG A 75 25.33 -3.52 -6.32
N ALA A 76 25.30 -4.62 -7.07
CA ALA A 76 24.96 -5.91 -6.49
C ALA A 76 25.91 -6.19 -5.31
N PRO A 77 25.39 -6.66 -4.16
CA PRO A 77 26.24 -7.08 -3.06
C PRO A 77 27.15 -8.23 -3.54
N ASP A 78 28.41 -8.22 -3.12
CA ASP A 78 29.34 -9.31 -3.40
C ASP A 78 28.93 -10.54 -2.57
N VAL A 79 28.29 -11.51 -3.24
CA VAL A 79 27.83 -12.76 -2.63
C VAL A 79 28.88 -13.87 -2.65
N SER A 80 30.05 -13.63 -3.28
CA SER A 80 31.07 -14.66 -3.48
C SER A 80 31.92 -14.93 -2.22
N THR A 81 31.93 -13.98 -1.28
CA THR A 81 32.64 -14.05 0.00
C THR A 81 31.73 -14.38 1.18
N LEU A 82 30.44 -14.62 0.92
CA LEU A 82 29.51 -15.01 1.98
C LEU A 82 29.86 -16.41 2.51
N PRO A 83 29.90 -16.61 3.84
CA PRO A 83 30.12 -17.93 4.40
C PRO A 83 29.03 -18.89 3.90
N LYS A 84 29.40 -20.14 3.64
CA LYS A 84 28.42 -21.18 3.29
C LYS A 84 27.40 -21.28 4.43
N CYS A 85 26.11 -21.24 4.09
CA CYS A 85 25.02 -21.32 5.06
C CYS A 85 25.03 -22.62 5.91
N ASP A 86 25.84 -23.60 5.55
CA ASP A 86 26.02 -24.85 6.30
C ASP A 86 26.96 -24.70 7.50
N GLU A 87 27.84 -23.69 7.53
CA GLU A 87 28.95 -23.60 8.49
C GLU A 87 28.85 -22.43 9.49
N GLU A 88 28.07 -21.36 9.22
CA GLU A 88 27.91 -20.24 10.17
C GLU A 88 26.46 -19.79 10.45
N THR A 89 26.27 -19.29 11.67
CA THR A 89 25.02 -19.00 12.39
C THR A 89 24.14 -17.88 11.81
N VAL A 90 24.57 -17.20 10.74
CA VAL A 90 23.89 -16.01 10.19
C VAL A 90 23.38 -16.24 8.77
N CYS A 91 22.99 -17.46 8.42
CA CYS A 91 22.07 -17.63 7.30
C CYS A 91 20.70 -17.10 7.77
N MET A 92 20.25 -15.96 7.24
CA MET A 92 18.94 -15.40 7.56
C MET A 92 17.86 -16.37 7.09
N LYS A 93 17.41 -17.26 7.98
CA LYS A 93 16.25 -18.11 7.77
C LYS A 93 15.01 -17.23 7.83
N VAL A 94 14.65 -16.65 6.68
CA VAL A 94 13.41 -15.90 6.52
C VAL A 94 12.26 -16.90 6.63
N GLY A 95 11.57 -16.88 7.76
CA GLY A 95 10.36 -17.65 8.01
C GLY A 95 10.61 -19.14 8.24
N ALA A 96 10.26 -19.63 9.42
CA ALA A 96 9.89 -21.02 9.55
C ALA A 96 8.41 -21.14 9.15
N THR A 97 8.08 -22.07 8.25
CA THR A 97 6.68 -22.46 8.07
C THR A 97 6.12 -22.83 9.45
N PRO A 98 4.95 -22.30 9.85
CA PRO A 98 4.35 -22.65 11.13
C PRO A 98 4.34 -24.17 11.28
N ARG A 99 4.76 -24.66 12.46
CA ARG A 99 4.92 -26.10 12.73
C ARG A 99 3.65 -26.90 12.41
N ASN A 100 2.50 -26.24 12.44
CA ASN A 100 1.20 -26.80 12.09
C ASN A 100 0.59 -25.97 10.95
N PRO A 101 0.58 -26.44 9.69
CA PRO A 101 -0.24 -25.82 8.67
C PRO A 101 -1.72 -25.96 9.06
N LEU A 102 -2.47 -24.86 8.98
CA LEU A 102 -3.93 -24.93 9.08
C LEU A 102 -4.44 -25.59 7.79
N ILE A 103 -4.78 -26.87 7.90
CA ILE A 103 -5.47 -27.60 6.83
C ILE A 103 -6.95 -27.42 7.11
N ILE A 104 -7.59 -26.58 6.30
CA ILE A 104 -9.02 -26.32 6.39
C ILE A 104 -9.70 -27.29 5.41
N ASP A 105 -10.58 -28.14 5.92
CA ASP A 105 -11.47 -28.92 5.08
C ASP A 105 -12.61 -28.03 4.61
N LEU A 106 -12.68 -27.78 3.30
CA LEU A 106 -13.70 -26.91 2.71
C LEU A 106 -15.09 -27.57 2.69
N GLU A 107 -15.17 -28.91 2.84
CA GLU A 107 -16.44 -29.63 2.88
C GLU A 107 -17.09 -29.58 4.27
N GLU A 108 -16.29 -29.36 5.33
CA GLU A 108 -16.77 -29.28 6.71
C GLU A 108 -17.22 -27.85 7.11
N ILE A 109 -16.92 -26.83 6.29
CA ILE A 109 -17.34 -25.46 6.57
C ILE A 109 -18.87 -25.36 6.40
N PRO A 110 -19.62 -24.87 7.41
CA PRO A 110 -21.05 -24.68 7.28
C PRO A 110 -21.38 -23.56 6.29
N GLU A 111 -22.46 -23.73 5.53
CA GLU A 111 -23.00 -22.69 4.67
C GLU A 111 -23.45 -21.47 5.46
N ALA A 112 -23.30 -20.29 4.85
CA ALA A 112 -23.68 -19.03 5.47
C ALA A 112 -25.20 -19.02 5.79
N PRO A 113 -25.62 -18.58 6.99
CA PRO A 113 -27.04 -18.45 7.30
C PRO A 113 -27.74 -17.47 6.33
N GLU A 114 -28.98 -17.78 5.93
CA GLU A 114 -29.73 -16.94 5.00
C GLU A 114 -29.89 -15.50 5.52
N GLY A 115 -29.57 -14.53 4.66
CA GLY A 115 -29.66 -13.11 4.99
C GLY A 115 -28.55 -12.59 5.89
N SER A 116 -27.57 -13.43 6.25
CA SER A 116 -26.33 -12.94 6.88
C SER A 116 -25.51 -12.10 5.90
N ASP A 117 -24.64 -11.23 6.43
CA ASP A 117 -23.73 -10.44 5.59
C ASP A 117 -22.87 -11.33 4.68
N ALA A 118 -22.44 -12.49 5.19
CA ALA A 118 -21.70 -13.48 4.40
C ALA A 118 -22.55 -14.08 3.27
N ASP A 119 -23.83 -14.40 3.52
CA ASP A 119 -24.76 -14.90 2.50
C ASP A 119 -25.07 -13.83 1.44
N LEU A 120 -25.26 -12.59 1.85
CA LEU A 120 -25.51 -11.47 0.92
C LEU A 120 -24.29 -11.15 0.06
N VAL A 121 -23.07 -11.22 0.62
CA VAL A 121 -21.83 -11.05 -0.13
C VAL A 121 -21.61 -12.23 -1.08
N ALA A 122 -21.82 -13.47 -0.63
CA ALA A 122 -21.72 -14.66 -1.47
C ALA A 122 -22.68 -14.63 -2.67
N ARG A 123 -23.87 -14.04 -2.50
CA ARG A 123 -24.87 -13.82 -3.56
C ARG A 123 -24.64 -12.55 -4.39
N GLY A 124 -23.65 -11.72 -4.05
CA GLY A 124 -23.38 -10.44 -4.72
C GLY A 124 -24.44 -9.35 -4.47
N LEU A 125 -25.23 -9.49 -3.39
CA LEU A 125 -26.28 -8.54 -2.99
C LEU A 125 -25.75 -7.43 -2.07
N LYS A 126 -24.55 -7.58 -1.52
CA LYS A 126 -23.88 -6.60 -0.64
C LYS A 126 -22.41 -6.47 -1.03
N ALA A 127 -21.88 -5.24 -1.02
CA ALA A 127 -20.46 -4.98 -1.24
C ALA A 127 -19.67 -5.18 0.07
N GLU A 128 -18.52 -5.87 -0.02
CA GLU A 128 -17.52 -5.88 1.05
C GLU A 128 -16.93 -4.47 1.15
N ARG A 129 -17.09 -3.81 2.30
CA ARG A 129 -16.63 -2.44 2.53
C ARG A 129 -15.62 -2.41 3.65
#